data_AF-A0A3D4Q5C1-F1
#
_entry.id   AF-A0A3D4Q5C1-F1
#
_cell.length_a   1.000
_cell.length_b   1.000
_cell.length_c   1.000
_cell.angle_alpha   90.00
_cell.angle_beta   90.00
_cell.angle_gamma   90.00
#
_symmetry.space_group_name_H-M   'P 1'
#
loop_
_entity.id
_entity.type
_entity.pdbx_description
1 polymer ?
#
loop_
_entity_poly.entity_id
_entity_poly.type
_entity_poly.pdbx_seq_one_letter_code
_entity_poly.pdbx_strand_id
1 'polypeptide(L)'
;MNFYSKLLAVAGAVSLSSMAAATPLSDYNLILFGDLNPSGSLHVHGNSFIGGDLNGSSPEFANHLNKSLTIDTVEVAGDLNATGWTKVNAGQLAYGGSNNLGGVNCNGNPYGGTSACVHQVAGLDAKAVALYDELNAESAYYQGLAATGSIDFDQDMFAYNGLATDLAVFNIAGTDLFAQNSNWKLSFGAADKVVINVSGNVLGNPGSVNLTNQGFGNFTNILWNFYEATSINFGNNWKGSVLAIDAAVNTQNDFDGALA
;
A
#
# COMPACT_ATOMS: atom_id res chain seq x y z
N MET A 1 50.94 37.54 15.43
CA MET A 1 49.94 37.92 14.41
C MET A 1 49.66 36.69 13.56
N ASN A 2 48.57 35.98 13.87
CA ASN A 2 48.03 34.87 13.08
C ASN A 2 47.21 35.45 11.91
N PHE A 3 47.32 34.90 10.69
CA PHE A 3 46.20 34.70 9.74
C PHE A 3 46.65 33.65 8.69
N TYR A 4 46.39 32.36 8.96
CA TYR A 4 45.25 31.53 8.49
C TYR A 4 45.38 31.04 7.03
N SER A 5 45.72 29.76 6.94
CA SER A 5 45.68 28.88 5.77
C SER A 5 44.25 28.76 5.24
N LYS A 6 44.04 28.96 3.94
CA LYS A 6 42.77 28.68 3.26
C LYS A 6 42.70 27.17 2.96
N LEU A 7 42.07 26.43 3.85
CA LEU A 7 41.60 25.08 3.56
C LEU A 7 40.35 25.21 2.67
N LEU A 8 40.42 24.72 1.43
CA LEU A 8 39.25 24.49 0.60
C LEU A 8 38.49 23.29 1.18
N ALA A 9 37.32 23.53 1.77
CA ALA A 9 36.40 22.46 2.16
C ALA A 9 35.60 22.03 0.93
N VAL A 10 35.88 20.82 0.44
CA VAL A 10 35.00 20.12 -0.52
C VAL A 10 33.80 19.62 0.28
N ALA A 11 32.64 20.25 0.08
CA ALA A 11 31.38 19.75 0.61
C ALA A 11 30.98 18.51 -0.21
N GLY A 12 31.19 17.32 0.34
CA GLY A 12 30.61 16.09 -0.18
C GLY A 12 29.12 16.09 0.12
N ALA A 13 28.28 16.11 -0.92
CA ALA A 13 26.87 15.80 -0.78
C ALA A 13 26.75 14.31 -0.45
N VAL A 14 26.54 14.00 0.83
CA VAL A 14 26.10 12.67 1.26
C VAL A 14 24.61 12.60 0.89
N SER A 15 24.30 12.01 -0.26
CA SER A 15 22.95 11.55 -0.55
C SER A 15 22.65 10.40 0.41
N LEU A 16 21.93 10.70 1.50
CA LEU A 16 21.29 9.66 2.29
C LEU A 16 20.28 8.98 1.38
N SER A 17 20.51 7.70 1.06
CA SER A 17 19.48 6.87 0.44
C SER A 17 18.33 6.81 1.45
N SER A 18 17.29 7.61 1.26
CA SER A 18 16.03 7.41 1.96
C SER A 18 15.58 5.99 1.61
N MET A 19 15.49 5.16 2.65
CA MET A 19 15.09 3.78 2.49
C MET A 19 13.81 3.73 1.67
N ALA A 20 13.81 2.97 0.57
CA ALA A 20 12.58 2.71 -0.16
C ALA A 20 11.66 1.87 0.74
N ALA A 21 10.84 2.53 1.51
CA ALA A 21 9.66 2.02 2.17
C ALA A 21 8.73 3.22 2.19
N ALA A 22 7.52 3.06 1.67
CA ALA A 22 6.50 4.04 1.97
C ALA A 22 6.22 3.90 3.47
N THR A 23 6.61 4.88 4.28
CA THR A 23 6.60 4.77 5.75
C THR A 23 5.22 4.43 6.30
N PRO A 24 4.10 4.95 5.74
CA PRO A 24 2.79 4.50 6.18
C PRO A 24 2.46 3.06 5.76
N LEU A 25 2.94 2.58 4.61
CA LEU A 25 2.68 1.21 4.14
C LEU A 25 3.50 0.14 4.90
N SER A 26 4.45 0.52 5.76
CA SER A 26 5.03 -0.42 6.73
C SER A 26 4.14 -0.66 7.95
N ASP A 27 3.25 0.29 8.24
CA ASP A 27 2.39 0.26 9.44
C ASP A 27 0.96 -0.19 9.12
N TYR A 28 0.50 0.01 7.87
CA TYR A 28 -0.83 -0.35 7.41
C TYR A 28 -0.80 -1.36 6.26
N ASN A 29 -1.81 -2.22 6.23
CA ASN A 29 -2.08 -3.10 5.09
C ASN A 29 -3.11 -2.49 4.13
N LEU A 30 -3.92 -1.56 4.61
CA LEU A 30 -4.89 -0.82 3.81
C LEU A 30 -4.92 0.63 4.28
N ILE A 31 -4.74 1.54 3.34
CA ILE A 31 -5.02 2.96 3.48
C ILE A 31 -5.92 3.32 2.30
N LEU A 32 -7.04 3.98 2.57
CA LEU A 32 -7.90 4.54 1.53
C LEU A 32 -8.20 5.97 1.93
N PHE A 33 -8.24 6.89 0.96
CA PHE A 33 -8.67 8.28 1.23
C PHE A 33 -10.15 8.50 0.93
N GLY A 34 -10.76 7.59 0.17
CA GLY A 34 -12.21 7.53 -0.04
C GLY A 34 -12.86 6.36 0.69
N ASP A 35 -14.03 5.97 0.18
CA ASP A 35 -14.87 4.94 0.78
C ASP A 35 -14.37 3.52 0.49
N LEU A 36 -14.55 2.63 1.46
CA LEU A 36 -14.35 1.19 1.28
C LEU A 36 -15.69 0.51 0.95
N ASN A 37 -15.82 -0.02 -0.27
CA ASN A 37 -17.06 -0.60 -0.80
C ASN A 37 -16.92 -2.09 -1.21
N PRO A 38 -16.69 -3.03 -0.28
CA PRO A 38 -16.49 -4.43 -0.62
C PRO A 38 -17.80 -5.07 -1.11
N SER A 39 -17.76 -5.64 -2.32
CA SER A 39 -18.89 -6.36 -2.93
C SER A 39 -18.96 -7.84 -2.50
N GLY A 40 -18.13 -8.28 -1.56
CA GLY A 40 -18.00 -9.65 -1.08
C GLY A 40 -17.20 -9.75 0.23
N SER A 41 -16.68 -10.94 0.54
CA SER A 41 -15.83 -11.14 1.72
C SER A 41 -14.50 -10.40 1.56
N LEU A 42 -14.31 -9.33 2.33
CA LEU A 42 -13.04 -8.62 2.44
C LEU A 42 -12.29 -9.11 3.67
N HIS A 43 -11.01 -9.44 3.50
CA HIS A 43 -10.09 -9.78 4.58
C HIS A 43 -8.87 -8.87 4.54
N VAL A 44 -8.70 -8.01 5.54
CA VAL A 44 -7.46 -7.25 5.73
C VAL A 44 -6.67 -7.87 6.87
N HIS A 45 -5.39 -8.18 6.61
CA HIS A 45 -4.59 -8.94 7.57
C HIS A 45 -4.03 -8.10 8.72
N GLY A 46 -3.71 -6.83 8.50
CA GLY A 46 -3.18 -5.94 9.54
C GLY A 46 -3.96 -4.64 9.69
N ASN A 47 -3.25 -3.55 9.99
CA ASN A 47 -3.89 -2.28 10.29
C ASN A 47 -4.55 -1.68 9.05
N SER A 48 -5.65 -0.97 9.26
CA SER A 48 -6.44 -0.35 8.18
C SER A 48 -6.82 1.08 8.53
N PHE A 49 -6.65 1.99 7.57
CA PHE A 49 -7.16 3.35 7.62
C PHE A 49 -8.10 3.60 6.43
N ILE A 50 -9.28 4.14 6.68
CA ILE A 50 -10.28 4.48 5.67
C ILE A 50 -10.69 5.94 5.89
N GLY A 51 -10.32 6.81 4.97
CA GLY A 51 -10.58 8.25 5.02
C GLY A 51 -12.03 8.63 4.72
N GLY A 52 -12.76 7.78 3.99
CA GLY A 52 -14.19 7.91 3.77
C GLY A 52 -15.02 6.99 4.66
N ASP A 53 -16.12 6.49 4.10
CA ASP A 53 -17.06 5.60 4.79
C ASP A 53 -16.67 4.13 4.67
N LEU A 54 -16.97 3.36 5.72
CA LEU A 54 -16.92 1.90 5.68
C LEU A 54 -18.28 1.34 5.23
N ASN A 55 -18.37 0.84 4.01
CA ASN A 55 -19.58 0.28 3.42
C ASN A 55 -19.46 -1.25 3.23
N GLY A 56 -20.40 -1.83 2.47
CA GLY A 56 -20.41 -3.24 2.08
C GLY A 56 -21.04 -4.17 3.10
N SER A 57 -20.63 -5.45 3.09
CA SER A 57 -21.23 -6.49 3.93
C SER A 57 -20.19 -7.39 4.59
N SER A 58 -20.22 -7.42 5.93
CA SER A 58 -19.41 -8.28 6.80
C SER A 58 -17.89 -8.27 6.52
N PRO A 59 -17.25 -7.09 6.40
CA PRO A 59 -15.81 -7.00 6.23
C PRO A 59 -15.05 -7.48 7.47
N GLU A 60 -13.84 -7.99 7.28
CA GLU A 60 -13.02 -8.58 8.33
C GLU A 60 -11.60 -8.03 8.34
N PHE A 61 -11.18 -7.47 9.48
CA PHE A 61 -9.92 -6.74 9.62
C PHE A 61 -9.02 -7.35 10.70
N ALA A 62 -7.74 -6.96 10.68
CA ALA A 62 -6.74 -7.29 11.70
C ALA A 62 -6.56 -8.82 11.92
N ASN A 63 -6.71 -9.62 10.86
CA ASN A 63 -6.70 -11.09 10.94
C ASN A 63 -5.40 -11.69 11.49
N HIS A 64 -4.26 -11.07 11.21
CA HIS A 64 -2.92 -11.59 11.53
C HIS A 64 -2.20 -10.76 12.60
N LEU A 65 -2.90 -9.84 13.27
CA LEU A 65 -2.34 -9.08 14.39
C LEU A 65 -2.49 -9.85 15.71
N ASN A 66 -1.72 -9.41 16.71
CA ASN A 66 -1.81 -9.96 18.06
C ASN A 66 -3.19 -9.66 18.67
N LYS A 67 -3.95 -10.70 19.01
CA LYS A 67 -5.32 -10.58 19.55
C LYS A 67 -5.42 -9.86 20.89
N SER A 68 -4.32 -9.64 21.60
CA SER A 68 -4.29 -8.91 22.87
C SER A 68 -4.12 -7.39 22.71
N LEU A 69 -4.02 -6.87 21.48
CA LEU A 69 -3.93 -5.43 21.23
C LEU A 69 -5.19 -4.70 21.72
N THR A 70 -4.96 -3.51 22.29
CA THR A 70 -5.97 -2.54 22.73
C THR A 70 -5.71 -1.17 22.12
N ILE A 71 -5.14 -1.16 20.92
CA ILE A 71 -4.92 0.04 20.11
C ILE A 71 -5.88 0.01 18.93
N ASP A 72 -6.05 1.17 18.29
CA ASP A 72 -6.84 1.30 17.08
C ASP A 72 -6.08 0.62 15.94
N THR A 73 -6.63 -0.49 15.45
CA THR A 73 -6.08 -1.26 14.32
C THR A 73 -6.92 -1.05 13.06
N VAL A 74 -8.14 -0.55 13.22
CA VAL A 74 -9.01 -0.09 12.15
C VAL A 74 -9.49 1.30 12.49
N GLU A 75 -9.26 2.24 11.58
CA GLU A 75 -9.70 3.62 11.72
C GLU A 75 -10.54 4.01 10.49
N VAL A 76 -11.72 4.58 10.73
CA VAL A 76 -12.63 5.06 9.68
C VAL A 76 -12.95 6.52 9.96
N ALA A 77 -12.45 7.45 9.14
CA ALA A 77 -12.71 8.86 9.36
C ALA A 77 -14.19 9.23 9.13
N GLY A 78 -14.86 8.55 8.19
CA GLY A 78 -16.29 8.73 7.88
C GLY A 78 -17.23 7.90 8.73
N ASP A 79 -18.38 7.56 8.13
CA ASP A 79 -19.45 6.78 8.73
C ASP A 79 -19.17 5.27 8.65
N LEU A 80 -19.64 4.54 9.66
CA LEU A 80 -19.66 3.08 9.64
C LEU A 80 -21.02 2.59 9.13
N ASN A 81 -21.10 2.24 7.85
CA ASN A 81 -22.34 1.85 7.16
C ASN A 81 -22.40 0.37 6.76
N ALA A 82 -21.35 -0.41 7.06
CA ALA A 82 -21.30 -1.83 6.71
C ALA A 82 -22.46 -2.63 7.32
N THR A 83 -23.04 -3.48 6.48
CA THR A 83 -24.14 -4.38 6.83
C THR A 83 -23.61 -5.74 7.29
N GLY A 84 -24.44 -6.52 7.99
CA GLY A 84 -24.02 -7.79 8.58
C GLY A 84 -23.08 -7.60 9.78
N TRP A 85 -22.10 -8.50 9.94
CA TRP A 85 -21.16 -8.47 11.07
C TRP A 85 -19.78 -8.00 10.62
N THR A 86 -19.44 -6.74 10.92
CA THR A 86 -18.07 -6.25 10.81
C THR A 86 -17.20 -6.96 11.84
N LYS A 87 -16.11 -7.60 11.42
CA LYS A 87 -15.21 -8.32 12.33
C LYS A 87 -13.91 -7.57 12.54
N VAL A 88 -13.53 -7.42 13.80
CA VAL A 88 -12.24 -6.85 14.21
C VAL A 88 -11.52 -7.91 15.02
N ASN A 89 -10.51 -8.54 14.44
CA ASN A 89 -9.88 -9.73 15.04
C ASN A 89 -8.82 -9.42 16.11
N ALA A 90 -8.33 -8.19 16.15
CA ALA A 90 -7.37 -7.70 17.13
C ALA A 90 -7.45 -6.17 17.20
N GLY A 91 -7.28 -5.59 18.39
CA GLY A 91 -7.38 -4.14 18.57
C GLY A 91 -8.81 -3.60 18.53
N GLN A 92 -8.93 -2.34 18.16
CA GLN A 92 -10.16 -1.55 18.18
C GLN A 92 -10.53 -0.98 16.80
N LEU A 93 -11.81 -0.67 16.66
CA LEU A 93 -12.37 0.08 15.53
C LEU A 93 -12.71 1.49 16.00
N ALA A 94 -11.89 2.45 15.59
CA ALA A 94 -12.14 3.87 15.78
C ALA A 94 -12.90 4.46 14.60
N TYR A 95 -13.85 5.36 14.87
CA TYR A 95 -14.59 6.05 13.81
C TYR A 95 -14.83 7.54 14.08
N GLY A 96 -14.92 8.34 13.02
CA GLY A 96 -15.13 9.80 13.12
C GLY A 96 -16.59 10.22 12.96
N GLY A 97 -17.31 9.61 12.03
CA GLY A 97 -18.69 9.93 11.70
C GLY A 97 -19.74 9.23 12.59
N SER A 98 -20.80 8.74 11.96
CA SER A 98 -21.91 8.02 12.57
C SER A 98 -21.66 6.51 12.59
N ASN A 99 -22.09 5.83 13.65
CA ASN A 99 -22.06 4.37 13.70
C ASN A 99 -23.43 3.79 13.32
N ASN A 100 -23.54 3.33 12.07
CA ASN A 100 -24.73 2.70 11.49
C ASN A 100 -24.53 1.20 11.24
N LEU A 101 -23.55 0.56 11.89
CA LEU A 101 -23.26 -0.86 11.68
C LEU A 101 -24.46 -1.75 11.99
N GLY A 102 -24.69 -2.76 11.14
CA GLY A 102 -25.68 -3.81 11.41
C GLY A 102 -25.28 -4.72 12.59
N GLY A 103 -23.99 -4.81 12.88
CA GLY A 103 -23.40 -5.57 13.97
C GLY A 103 -21.88 -5.55 13.88
N VAL A 104 -21.22 -5.75 15.02
CA VAL A 104 -19.76 -5.85 15.11
C VAL A 104 -19.37 -7.01 16.00
N ASN A 105 -18.35 -7.76 15.59
CA ASN A 105 -17.76 -8.84 16.36
C ASN A 105 -16.28 -8.54 16.61
N CYS A 106 -15.96 -8.11 17.82
CA CYS A 106 -14.59 -7.84 18.24
C CYS A 106 -13.95 -9.11 18.83
N ASN A 107 -13.30 -9.91 17.98
CA ASN A 107 -12.69 -11.19 18.39
C ASN A 107 -11.36 -11.05 19.15
N GLY A 108 -10.89 -9.83 19.41
CA GLY A 108 -9.74 -9.57 20.26
C GLY A 108 -9.97 -10.08 21.70
N ASN A 109 -8.92 -10.61 22.33
CA ASN A 109 -8.98 -11.16 23.69
C ASN A 109 -9.60 -10.19 24.72
N PRO A 110 -9.31 -8.86 24.70
CA PRO A 110 -9.88 -7.92 25.66
C PRO A 110 -11.40 -7.70 25.49
N TYR A 111 -11.95 -8.00 24.31
CA TYR A 111 -13.33 -7.65 23.94
C TYR A 111 -14.26 -8.86 23.87
N GLY A 112 -13.71 -10.08 23.71
CA GLY A 112 -14.44 -11.34 23.88
C GLY A 112 -15.65 -11.51 22.95
N GLY A 113 -15.61 -10.93 21.75
CA GLY A 113 -16.69 -10.97 20.75
C GLY A 113 -17.79 -9.91 20.94
N THR A 114 -17.66 -9.02 21.92
CA THR A 114 -18.62 -7.93 22.17
C THR A 114 -18.35 -6.73 21.27
N SER A 115 -19.23 -5.73 21.26
CA SER A 115 -19.03 -4.47 20.54
C SER A 115 -18.16 -3.44 21.27
N ALA A 116 -17.52 -3.82 22.39
CA ALA A 116 -16.77 -2.90 23.23
C ALA A 116 -15.46 -2.38 22.62
N CYS A 117 -15.02 -2.93 21.47
CA CYS A 117 -13.86 -2.42 20.73
C CYS A 117 -14.17 -1.25 19.81
N VAL A 118 -15.44 -0.84 19.69
CA VAL A 118 -15.86 0.24 18.80
C VAL A 118 -16.04 1.53 19.59
N HIS A 119 -15.33 2.59 19.21
CA HIS A 119 -15.39 3.88 19.87
C HIS A 119 -15.22 5.03 18.88
N GLN A 120 -15.85 6.16 19.17
CA GLN A 120 -15.74 7.35 18.34
C GLN A 120 -14.46 8.11 18.70
N VAL A 121 -13.74 8.61 17.69
CA VAL A 121 -12.48 9.36 17.83
C VAL A 121 -12.56 10.61 16.94
N ALA A 122 -12.13 11.75 17.47
CA ALA A 122 -12.00 12.98 16.70
C ALA A 122 -10.61 13.09 16.05
N GLY A 123 -10.51 13.81 14.92
CA GLY A 123 -9.23 14.12 14.25
C GLY A 123 -8.77 13.10 13.22
N LEU A 124 -9.61 12.10 12.88
CA LEU A 124 -9.30 11.15 11.81
C LEU A 124 -9.30 11.81 10.42
N ASP A 125 -10.05 12.88 10.23
CA ASP A 125 -10.02 13.74 9.03
C ASP A 125 -8.66 14.43 8.85
N ALA A 126 -8.11 15.00 9.92
CA ALA A 126 -6.78 15.58 9.91
C ALA A 126 -5.68 14.52 9.68
N LYS A 127 -5.87 13.31 10.23
CA LYS A 127 -4.99 12.17 9.97
C LYS A 127 -5.05 11.73 8.51
N ALA A 128 -6.22 11.73 7.89
CA ALA A 128 -6.37 11.42 6.45
C ALA A 128 -5.56 12.40 5.60
N VAL A 129 -5.64 13.70 5.88
CA VAL A 129 -4.85 14.73 5.17
C VAL A 129 -3.35 14.50 5.36
N ALA A 130 -2.90 14.25 6.60
CA ALA A 130 -1.48 14.01 6.87
C ALA A 130 -0.95 12.75 6.15
N LEU A 131 -1.71 11.65 6.17
CA LEU A 131 -1.36 10.42 5.46
C LEU A 131 -1.32 10.64 3.95
N TYR A 132 -2.26 11.41 3.39
CA TYR A 132 -2.29 11.74 1.96
C TYR A 132 -1.06 12.54 1.56
N ASP A 133 -0.75 13.61 2.30
CA ASP A 133 0.40 14.46 2.00
C ASP A 133 1.72 13.67 2.06
N GLU A 134 1.88 12.79 3.05
CA GLU A 134 3.04 11.91 3.19
C GLU A 134 3.15 10.93 2.02
N LEU A 135 2.09 10.16 1.73
CA LEU A 135 2.08 9.17 0.66
C LEU A 135 2.21 9.79 -0.73
N ASN A 136 1.67 11.00 -0.94
CA ASN A 136 1.83 11.76 -2.17
C ASN A 136 3.28 12.23 -2.36
N ALA A 137 3.91 12.74 -1.31
CA ALA A 137 5.32 13.12 -1.34
C ALA A 137 6.22 11.91 -1.64
N GLU A 138 5.91 10.75 -1.06
CA GLU A 138 6.62 9.50 -1.36
C GLU A 138 6.40 9.02 -2.80
N SER A 139 5.16 9.07 -3.30
CA SER A 139 4.86 8.72 -4.69
C SER A 139 5.65 9.57 -5.68
N ALA A 140 5.68 10.89 -5.46
CA ALA A 140 6.47 11.83 -6.25
C ALA A 140 7.98 11.58 -6.12
N TYR A 141 8.47 11.25 -4.92
CA TYR A 141 9.86 10.88 -4.70
C TYR A 141 10.25 9.65 -5.54
N TYR A 142 9.47 8.57 -5.47
CA TYR A 142 9.74 7.34 -6.22
C TYR A 142 9.63 7.55 -7.73
N GLN A 143 8.64 8.31 -8.19
CA GLN A 143 8.49 8.69 -9.59
C GLN A 143 9.73 9.42 -10.13
N GLY A 144 10.33 10.28 -9.31
CA GLY A 144 11.52 11.05 -9.67
C GLY A 144 12.82 10.23 -9.74
N LEU A 145 12.83 8.98 -9.28
CA LEU A 145 14.01 8.13 -9.34
C LEU A 145 14.28 7.66 -10.78
N ALA A 146 15.56 7.73 -11.19
CA ALA A 146 15.97 7.16 -12.45
C ALA A 146 15.88 5.63 -12.40
N ALA A 147 15.38 5.02 -13.48
CA ALA A 147 15.38 3.57 -13.61
C ALA A 147 16.82 3.02 -13.55
N THR A 148 17.03 2.00 -12.73
CA THR A 148 18.32 1.31 -12.58
C THR A 148 18.28 -0.11 -13.17
N GLY A 149 17.09 -0.65 -13.40
CA GLY A 149 16.85 -1.89 -14.13
C GLY A 149 16.23 -1.66 -15.51
N SER A 150 16.14 -2.74 -16.29
CA SER A 150 15.55 -2.77 -17.62
C SER A 150 14.36 -3.73 -17.68
N ILE A 151 13.49 -3.56 -18.67
CA ILE A 151 12.35 -4.44 -18.92
C ILE A 151 12.58 -5.17 -20.24
N ASP A 152 12.54 -6.50 -20.19
CA ASP A 152 12.50 -7.38 -21.35
C ASP A 152 11.04 -7.76 -21.62
N PHE A 153 10.44 -7.11 -22.62
CA PHE A 153 9.04 -7.32 -23.01
C PHE A 153 8.81 -8.64 -23.74
N ASP A 154 9.85 -9.25 -24.34
CA ASP A 154 9.71 -10.55 -24.99
C ASP A 154 9.63 -11.69 -23.94
N GLN A 155 10.20 -11.46 -22.76
CA GLN A 155 10.24 -12.43 -21.67
C GLN A 155 9.32 -12.09 -20.49
N ASP A 156 8.60 -10.96 -20.55
CA ASP A 156 7.90 -10.36 -19.43
C ASP A 156 8.78 -10.27 -18.18
N MET A 157 9.98 -9.68 -18.29
CA MET A 157 10.96 -9.68 -17.19
C MET A 157 11.43 -8.28 -16.81
N PHE A 158 11.30 -7.94 -15.53
CA PHE A 158 12.04 -6.86 -14.89
C PHE A 158 13.42 -7.38 -14.49
N ALA A 159 14.49 -6.84 -15.08
CA ALA A 159 15.86 -7.29 -14.87
C ALA A 159 16.77 -6.18 -14.34
N TYR A 160 17.34 -6.39 -13.16
CA TYR A 160 18.38 -5.55 -12.58
C TYR A 160 19.67 -6.35 -12.44
N ASN A 161 20.73 -5.84 -13.08
CA ASN A 161 22.08 -6.42 -13.06
C ASN A 161 23.12 -5.47 -12.45
N GLY A 162 22.64 -4.43 -11.76
CA GLY A 162 23.51 -3.45 -11.10
C GLY A 162 24.19 -4.02 -9.85
N LEU A 163 25.20 -3.30 -9.38
CA LEU A 163 25.98 -3.68 -8.20
C LEU A 163 25.43 -3.07 -6.89
N ALA A 164 24.56 -2.07 -6.97
CA ALA A 164 23.96 -1.48 -5.78
C ALA A 164 23.00 -2.49 -5.13
N THR A 165 23.08 -2.61 -3.81
CA THR A 165 22.36 -3.63 -3.04
C THR A 165 21.14 -3.08 -2.33
N ASP A 166 20.88 -1.78 -2.39
CA ASP A 166 19.77 -1.15 -1.68
C ASP A 166 18.47 -1.20 -2.47
N LEU A 167 18.46 -0.68 -3.70
CA LEU A 167 17.23 -0.44 -4.45
C LEU A 167 17.39 -0.66 -5.97
N ALA A 168 16.52 -1.49 -6.53
CA ALA A 168 16.28 -1.54 -7.97
C ALA A 168 15.03 -0.70 -8.33
N VAL A 169 15.14 0.15 -9.34
CA VAL A 169 14.05 1.01 -9.83
C VAL A 169 13.74 0.64 -11.27
N PHE A 170 12.46 0.41 -11.55
CA PHE A 170 11.93 0.14 -12.88
C PHE A 170 10.85 1.15 -13.23
N ASN A 171 10.75 1.53 -14.51
CA ASN A 171 9.67 2.36 -15.02
C ASN A 171 8.99 1.60 -16.16
N ILE A 172 7.67 1.44 -16.08
CA ILE A 172 6.86 0.75 -17.09
C ILE A 172 5.60 1.58 -17.41
N ALA A 173 5.15 1.56 -18.66
CA ALA A 173 3.83 2.09 -18.98
C ALA A 173 2.76 1.10 -18.52
N GLY A 174 1.69 1.58 -17.89
CA GLY A 174 0.60 0.71 -17.44
C GLY A 174 -0.07 -0.05 -18.58
N THR A 175 -0.07 0.51 -19.80
CA THR A 175 -0.53 -0.19 -21.01
C THR A 175 0.31 -1.42 -21.37
N ASP A 176 1.62 -1.38 -21.10
CA ASP A 176 2.50 -2.54 -21.29
C ASP A 176 2.38 -3.52 -20.12
N LEU A 177 2.33 -3.00 -18.87
CA LEU A 177 2.17 -3.83 -17.67
C LEU A 177 0.89 -4.68 -17.74
N PHE A 178 -0.21 -4.07 -18.17
CA PHE A 178 -1.51 -4.70 -18.29
C PHE A 178 -1.80 -5.27 -19.68
N ALA A 179 -0.78 -5.48 -20.51
CA ALA A 179 -0.95 -6.12 -21.80
C ALA A 179 -1.55 -7.53 -21.66
N GLN A 180 -2.29 -7.96 -22.70
CA GLN A 180 -2.99 -9.23 -22.65
C GLN A 180 -1.99 -10.40 -22.56
N ASN A 181 -2.26 -11.35 -21.67
CA ASN A 181 -1.47 -12.57 -21.42
C ASN A 181 -0.04 -12.34 -20.91
N SER A 182 0.26 -11.22 -20.26
CA SER A 182 1.57 -10.99 -19.63
C SER A 182 1.80 -11.88 -18.41
N ASN A 183 3.01 -12.45 -18.31
CA ASN A 183 3.46 -13.31 -17.23
C ASN A 183 4.75 -12.78 -16.60
N TRP A 184 4.63 -11.69 -15.86
CA TRP A 184 5.74 -10.94 -15.32
C TRP A 184 6.59 -11.74 -14.33
N LYS A 185 7.90 -11.63 -14.52
CA LYS A 185 8.97 -12.14 -13.66
C LYS A 185 9.82 -10.98 -13.18
N LEU A 186 10.48 -11.17 -12.06
CA LEU A 186 11.35 -10.18 -11.48
C LEU A 186 12.71 -10.80 -11.13
N SER A 187 13.77 -10.15 -11.58
CA SER A 187 15.13 -10.40 -11.14
C SER A 187 15.70 -9.08 -10.64
N PHE A 188 15.71 -8.90 -9.32
CA PHE A 188 16.26 -7.70 -8.70
C PHE A 188 17.72 -7.88 -8.24
N GLY A 189 18.38 -8.95 -8.70
CA GLY A 189 19.83 -9.15 -8.56
C GLY A 189 20.31 -9.05 -7.12
N ALA A 190 21.27 -8.15 -6.88
CA ALA A 190 21.85 -7.91 -5.57
C ALA A 190 21.07 -6.89 -4.72
N ALA A 191 20.01 -6.28 -5.25
CA ALA A 191 19.21 -5.31 -4.51
C ALA A 191 18.38 -5.97 -3.40
N ASP A 192 18.12 -5.25 -2.32
CA ASP A 192 17.24 -5.71 -1.25
C ASP A 192 15.78 -5.36 -1.53
N LYS A 193 15.54 -4.25 -2.23
CA LYS A 193 14.23 -3.66 -2.47
C LYS A 193 14.00 -3.29 -3.93
N VAL A 194 12.73 -3.22 -4.31
CA VAL A 194 12.29 -2.90 -5.66
C VAL A 194 11.20 -1.84 -5.65
N VAL A 195 11.36 -0.83 -6.50
CA VAL A 195 10.31 0.13 -6.84
C VAL A 195 10.00 -0.02 -8.34
N ILE A 196 8.71 -0.17 -8.66
CA ILE A 196 8.21 -0.20 -10.04
C ILE A 196 7.27 0.98 -10.21
N ASN A 197 7.73 2.04 -10.86
CA ASN A 197 6.89 3.17 -11.23
C ASN A 197 6.07 2.82 -12.46
N VAL A 198 4.76 3.03 -12.38
CA VAL A 198 3.81 2.71 -13.44
C VAL A 198 3.11 3.97 -13.89
N SER A 199 3.21 4.30 -15.18
CA SER A 199 2.48 5.42 -15.78
C SER A 199 1.09 5.03 -16.27
N GLY A 200 0.20 6.00 -16.39
CA GLY A 200 -1.14 5.87 -16.97
C GLY A 200 -2.28 6.12 -15.98
N ASN A 201 -3.28 6.87 -16.43
CA ASN A 201 -4.39 7.33 -15.59
C ASN A 201 -5.50 6.29 -15.36
N VAL A 202 -5.82 5.48 -16.37
CA VAL A 202 -6.90 4.48 -16.30
C VAL A 202 -6.32 3.14 -16.75
N LEU A 203 -6.21 2.23 -15.80
CA LEU A 203 -5.51 0.96 -15.96
C LEU A 203 -6.47 -0.18 -15.68
N GLY A 204 -6.38 -1.25 -16.47
CA GLY A 204 -7.25 -2.40 -16.29
C GLY A 204 -6.61 -3.68 -16.78
N ASN A 205 -6.53 -4.66 -15.88
CA ASN A 205 -6.20 -6.04 -16.18
C ASN A 205 -7.47 -6.75 -16.72
N PRO A 206 -7.47 -7.24 -17.97
CA PRO A 206 -8.59 -8.02 -18.50
C PRO A 206 -8.68 -9.44 -17.93
N GLY A 207 -7.96 -9.75 -16.83
CA GLY A 207 -7.90 -11.06 -16.18
C GLY A 207 -6.75 -11.95 -16.66
N SER A 208 -5.79 -11.41 -17.41
CA SER A 208 -4.72 -12.19 -18.06
C SER A 208 -3.30 -11.81 -17.64
N VAL A 209 -3.14 -10.82 -16.75
CA VAL A 209 -1.83 -10.44 -16.23
C VAL A 209 -1.53 -11.25 -14.99
N ASN A 210 -0.36 -11.86 -14.95
CA ASN A 210 0.10 -12.73 -13.86
C ASN A 210 1.46 -12.27 -13.35
N LEU A 211 1.60 -12.19 -12.01
CA LEU A 211 2.89 -12.00 -11.33
C LEU A 211 3.42 -13.36 -10.85
N THR A 212 4.38 -13.91 -11.57
CA THR A 212 4.90 -15.26 -11.32
C THR A 212 5.73 -15.32 -10.03
N ASN A 213 5.86 -16.50 -9.43
CA ASN A 213 6.72 -16.67 -8.23
C ASN A 213 8.23 -16.52 -8.53
N GLN A 214 8.62 -16.34 -9.79
CA GLN A 214 9.99 -15.98 -10.15
C GLN A 214 10.22 -14.50 -9.85
N GLY A 215 10.75 -14.22 -8.65
CA GLY A 215 11.02 -12.87 -8.16
C GLY A 215 9.91 -12.30 -7.29
N PHE A 216 8.66 -12.31 -7.78
CA PHE A 216 7.53 -11.76 -7.01
C PHE A 216 7.11 -12.61 -5.80
N GLY A 217 7.75 -13.77 -5.58
CA GLY A 217 7.56 -14.54 -4.35
C GLY A 217 8.04 -13.82 -3.08
N ASN A 218 8.96 -12.86 -3.20
CA ASN A 218 9.41 -11.99 -2.10
C ASN A 218 8.68 -10.63 -2.13
N PHE A 219 7.35 -10.68 -2.06
CA PHE A 219 6.49 -9.52 -2.25
C PHE A 219 6.68 -8.41 -1.20
N THR A 220 7.19 -8.73 0.00
CA THR A 220 7.40 -7.73 1.07
C THR A 220 8.44 -6.65 0.73
N ASN A 221 9.26 -6.88 -0.29
CA ASN A 221 10.32 -5.97 -0.71
C ASN A 221 9.98 -5.20 -2.00
N ILE A 222 8.72 -5.28 -2.46
CA ILE A 222 8.29 -4.74 -3.75
C ILE A 222 7.27 -3.63 -3.50
N LEU A 223 7.52 -2.46 -4.06
CA LEU A 223 6.60 -1.33 -4.11
C LEU A 223 6.24 -1.02 -5.57
N TRP A 224 4.95 -1.01 -5.87
CA TRP A 224 4.40 -0.49 -7.11
C TRP A 224 3.90 0.93 -6.88
N ASN A 225 4.42 1.88 -7.65
CA ASN A 225 4.06 3.28 -7.55
C ASN A 225 3.27 3.71 -8.79
N PHE A 226 1.94 3.75 -8.68
CA PHE A 226 1.02 4.22 -9.70
C PHE A 226 0.75 5.71 -9.49
N TYR A 227 1.73 6.53 -9.86
CA TYR A 227 1.83 7.94 -9.45
C TYR A 227 0.82 8.90 -10.08
N GLU A 228 0.02 8.45 -11.07
CA GLU A 228 -0.98 9.29 -11.75
C GLU A 228 -2.29 8.55 -12.03
N ALA A 229 -2.43 7.33 -11.49
CA ALA A 229 -3.61 6.52 -11.72
C ALA A 229 -4.82 7.10 -10.98
N THR A 230 -5.95 7.12 -11.68
CA THR A 230 -7.27 7.53 -11.17
C THR A 230 -8.24 6.35 -11.10
N SER A 231 -7.95 5.27 -11.81
CA SER A 231 -8.69 4.02 -11.76
C SER A 231 -7.75 2.86 -12.08
N ILE A 232 -7.77 1.82 -11.25
CA ILE A 232 -7.02 0.58 -11.49
C ILE A 232 -7.94 -0.61 -11.26
N ASN A 233 -8.07 -1.47 -12.28
CA ASN A 233 -8.58 -2.82 -12.08
C ASN A 233 -7.41 -3.80 -12.11
N PHE A 234 -7.06 -4.36 -10.96
CA PHE A 234 -5.95 -5.32 -10.86
C PHE A 234 -6.33 -6.72 -11.35
N GLY A 235 -7.61 -7.07 -11.41
CA GLY A 235 -8.08 -8.40 -11.80
C GLY A 235 -7.60 -9.49 -10.85
N ASN A 236 -6.55 -10.22 -11.25
CA ASN A 236 -5.98 -11.36 -10.53
C ASN A 236 -5.21 -10.96 -9.26
N ASN A 237 -4.67 -11.95 -8.54
CA ASN A 237 -3.84 -11.73 -7.36
C ASN A 237 -2.67 -10.78 -7.67
N TRP A 238 -2.45 -9.83 -6.77
CA TRP A 238 -1.35 -8.88 -6.88
C TRP A 238 -0.29 -9.13 -5.80
N LYS A 239 0.97 -8.85 -6.11
CA LYS A 239 2.12 -9.13 -5.24
C LYS A 239 3.00 -7.90 -5.10
N GLY A 240 3.17 -7.46 -3.87
CA GLY A 240 3.88 -6.24 -3.51
C GLY A 240 2.92 -5.18 -2.98
N SER A 241 3.48 -4.23 -2.24
CA SER A 241 2.73 -3.07 -1.79
C SER A 241 2.44 -2.13 -2.96
N VAL A 242 1.27 -1.51 -2.95
CA VAL A 242 0.80 -0.61 -3.99
C VAL A 242 0.57 0.78 -3.41
N LEU A 243 1.10 1.78 -4.09
CA LEU A 243 0.89 3.19 -3.86
C LEU A 243 0.13 3.77 -5.07
N ALA A 244 -1.16 4.05 -4.89
CA ALA A 244 -2.11 4.49 -5.90
C ALA A 244 -3.16 5.42 -5.28
N ILE A 245 -2.70 6.44 -4.55
CA ILE A 245 -3.50 7.26 -3.61
C ILE A 245 -4.69 8.02 -4.22
N ASP A 246 -4.66 8.28 -5.52
CA ASP A 246 -5.73 8.98 -6.25
C ASP A 246 -6.63 8.01 -7.03
N ALA A 247 -6.38 6.70 -6.96
CA ALA A 247 -7.06 5.72 -7.78
C ALA A 247 -8.27 5.08 -7.09
N ALA A 248 -9.37 4.96 -7.83
CA ALA A 248 -10.40 3.97 -7.52
C ALA A 248 -9.86 2.57 -7.87
N VAL A 249 -9.69 1.72 -6.87
CA VAL A 249 -9.12 0.38 -7.03
C VAL A 249 -10.20 -0.70 -7.01
N ASN A 250 -10.19 -1.55 -8.03
CA ASN A 250 -10.99 -2.78 -8.09
C ASN A 250 -10.05 -3.99 -8.06
N THR A 251 -10.33 -4.92 -7.15
CA THR A 251 -9.65 -6.21 -7.04
C THR A 251 -10.68 -7.32 -7.21
N GLN A 252 -10.31 -8.39 -7.91
CA GLN A 252 -11.16 -9.58 -8.01
C GLN A 252 -10.60 -10.73 -7.16
N ASN A 253 -9.38 -10.59 -6.64
CA ASN A 253 -8.69 -11.57 -5.81
C ASN A 253 -7.77 -10.87 -4.78
N ASP A 254 -7.07 -11.69 -4.00
CA ASP A 254 -6.23 -11.26 -2.88
C ASP A 254 -5.02 -10.41 -3.28
N PHE A 255 -4.60 -9.56 -2.35
CA PHE A 255 -3.37 -8.80 -2.40
C PHE A 255 -2.35 -9.38 -1.42
N ASP A 256 -1.22 -9.84 -1.93
CA ASP A 256 -0.03 -10.17 -1.13
C ASP A 256 0.81 -8.90 -0.96
N GLY A 257 0.37 -8.01 -0.07
CA GLY A 257 1.01 -6.72 0.17
C GLY A 257 0.13 -5.75 0.95
N ALA A 258 0.48 -4.46 0.88
CA ALA A 258 -0.34 -3.37 1.37
C ALA A 258 -0.89 -2.52 0.19
N LEU A 259 -1.96 -1.78 0.41
CA LEU A 259 -2.56 -0.88 -0.57
C LEU A 259 -2.78 0.51 0.06
N ALA A 260 -2.33 1.56 -0.62
CA ALA A 260 -2.67 2.95 -0.38
C ALA A 260 -3.16 3.60 -1.67
#